data_AF-A0A317MZ71-F1
#
_entry.id   AF-A0A317MZ71-F1
#
_cell.length_a   1.000
_cell.length_b   1.000
_cell.length_c   1.000
_cell.angle_alpha   90.00
_cell.angle_beta   90.00
_cell.angle_gamma   90.00
#
_symmetry.space_group_name_H-M   'P 1'
#
loop_
_entity.id
_entity.type
_entity.pdbx_description
1 polymer ?
#
loop_
_entity_poly.entity_id
_entity_poly.type
_entity_poly.pdbx_seq_one_letter_code
_entity_poly.pdbx_strand_id
1 'polypeptide(L)'
;MLIDVLHQVPKEGYGQFNTATCWLASYRMLYAWWQRDERSIPTRLGGAGLDYKALCQRGIYPEEWPRAGASLGLCGWEGRLVKAWDDEQIVYALKGYGPLYFTWDYGSSGHAVVIVGFDAKMKQFRVHNPYNRSEPGTVDIDWFTPDAFRERLHAGRWALQACYES
;
A
#
# COMPACT_ATOMS: atom_id res chain seq x y z
N MET A 1 22.89 -7.52 -5.60
CA MET A 1 22.78 -6.56 -6.73
C MET A 1 21.31 -6.31 -6.96
N LEU A 2 20.84 -5.08 -6.71
CA LEU A 2 19.45 -4.70 -6.92
C LEU A 2 19.11 -4.75 -8.42
N ILE A 3 17.90 -5.19 -8.74
CA ILE A 3 17.39 -5.31 -10.11
C ILE A 3 16.25 -4.33 -10.34
N ASP A 4 15.99 -4.00 -11.60
CA ASP A 4 14.79 -3.26 -11.97
C ASP A 4 13.54 -4.09 -11.71
N VAL A 5 12.56 -3.48 -11.06
CA VAL A 5 11.21 -4.03 -10.87
C VAL A 5 10.22 -2.91 -11.11
N LEU A 6 9.20 -3.14 -11.95
CA LEU A 6 8.10 -2.19 -12.12
C LEU A 6 6.80 -2.93 -12.41
N HIS A 7 5.83 -2.73 -11.53
CA HIS A 7 4.48 -3.23 -11.69
C HIS A 7 3.57 -2.15 -12.28
N GLN A 8 2.78 -2.54 -13.28
CA GLN A 8 1.79 -1.65 -13.89
C GLN A 8 0.55 -1.57 -13.01
N VAL A 9 0.58 -0.67 -12.03
CA VAL A 9 -0.55 -0.37 -11.14
C VAL A 9 -1.32 0.82 -11.69
N PRO A 10 -2.67 0.77 -11.75
CA PRO A 10 -3.44 1.88 -12.27
C PRO A 10 -3.34 3.11 -11.36
N LYS A 11 -3.48 4.29 -11.98
CA LYS A 11 -3.33 5.60 -11.33
C LYS A 11 -4.54 6.52 -11.57
N GLU A 12 -5.14 6.44 -12.75
CA GLU A 12 -6.26 7.29 -13.15
C GLU A 12 -7.56 6.86 -12.44
N GLY A 13 -8.15 7.75 -11.64
CA GLY A 13 -9.37 7.46 -10.87
C GLY A 13 -9.16 6.64 -9.59
N TYR A 14 -7.89 6.45 -9.18
CA TYR A 14 -7.51 5.67 -8.00
C TYR A 14 -6.98 6.52 -6.83
N GLY A 15 -6.94 7.85 -6.95
CA GLY A 15 -6.56 8.72 -5.85
C GLY A 15 -7.63 8.76 -4.75
N GLN A 16 -7.23 9.21 -3.55
CA GLN A 16 -8.16 9.47 -2.47
C GLN A 16 -8.82 10.84 -2.65
N PHE A 17 -10.11 10.92 -2.36
CA PHE A 17 -10.87 12.19 -2.40
C PHE A 17 -10.89 12.91 -1.04
N ASN A 18 -10.59 12.20 0.04
CA ASN A 18 -10.54 12.76 1.39
C ASN A 18 -9.38 12.14 2.18
N THR A 19 -9.02 12.75 3.31
CA THR A 19 -7.89 12.32 4.15
C THR A 19 -8.10 10.96 4.85
N ALA A 20 -9.33 10.44 4.87
CA ALA A 20 -9.69 9.18 5.52
C ALA A 20 -9.60 7.95 4.58
N THR A 21 -9.37 8.12 3.28
CA THR A 21 -9.55 7.05 2.28
C THR A 21 -8.28 6.60 1.56
N CYS A 22 -7.09 6.99 2.05
CA CYS A 22 -5.80 6.50 1.53
C CYS A 22 -5.72 4.96 1.48
N TRP A 23 -6.27 4.31 2.51
CA TRP A 23 -6.31 2.86 2.64
C TRP A 23 -7.15 2.20 1.53
N LEU A 24 -8.32 2.77 1.24
CA LEU A 24 -9.24 2.25 0.24
C LEU A 24 -8.68 2.45 -1.16
N ALA A 25 -8.17 3.65 -1.45
CA ALA A 25 -7.50 3.96 -2.70
C ALA A 25 -6.35 2.98 -2.99
N SER A 26 -5.51 2.71 -1.99
CA SER A 26 -4.41 1.75 -2.11
C SER A 26 -4.88 0.30 -2.30
N TYR A 27 -5.94 -0.15 -1.61
CA TYR A 27 -6.51 -1.47 -1.87
C TYR A 27 -7.14 -1.58 -3.27
N ARG A 28 -7.82 -0.54 -3.75
CA ARG A 28 -8.38 -0.49 -5.10
C ARG A 28 -7.28 -0.61 -6.15
N MET A 29 -6.17 0.12 -5.99
CA MET A 29 -5.00 0.01 -6.86
C MET A 29 -4.46 -1.42 -6.94
N LEU A 30 -4.31 -2.08 -5.78
CA LEU A 30 -3.84 -3.46 -5.72
C LEU A 30 -4.85 -4.46 -6.31
N TYR A 31 -6.15 -4.28 -6.03
CA TYR A 31 -7.21 -5.13 -6.59
C TYR A 31 -7.22 -5.06 -8.11
N ALA A 32 -7.11 -3.85 -8.67
CA ALA A 32 -7.08 -3.67 -10.10
C ALA A 32 -5.82 -4.28 -10.74
N TRP A 33 -4.64 -4.11 -10.13
CA TRP A 33 -3.42 -4.81 -10.56
C TRP A 33 -3.58 -6.34 -10.51
N TRP A 34 -4.19 -6.85 -9.44
CA TRP A 34 -4.46 -8.27 -9.23
C TRP A 34 -5.68 -8.80 -10.01
N GLN A 35 -6.32 -7.96 -10.83
CA GLN A 35 -7.52 -8.29 -11.60
C GLN A 35 -8.68 -8.84 -10.74
N ARG A 36 -8.82 -8.34 -9.51
CA ARG A 36 -9.93 -8.62 -8.59
C ARG A 36 -11.02 -7.56 -8.71
N ASP A 37 -12.26 -7.95 -8.43
CA ASP A 37 -13.39 -7.02 -8.43
C ASP A 37 -13.35 -6.08 -7.22
N GLU A 38 -13.04 -4.81 -7.46
CA GLU A 38 -13.05 -3.74 -6.46
C GLU A 38 -14.41 -3.59 -5.76
N ARG A 39 -15.51 -3.92 -6.43
CA ARG A 39 -16.87 -3.80 -5.86
C ARG A 39 -17.10 -4.80 -4.73
N SER A 40 -16.25 -5.83 -4.62
CA SER A 40 -16.31 -6.80 -3.54
C SER A 40 -15.68 -6.31 -2.23
N ILE A 41 -14.88 -5.22 -2.26
CA ILE A 41 -14.17 -4.70 -1.08
C ILE A 41 -15.15 -4.41 0.09
N PRO A 42 -16.26 -3.66 -0.09
CA PRO A 42 -17.18 -3.37 1.01
C PRO A 42 -17.76 -4.64 1.65
N THR A 43 -18.18 -5.62 0.83
CA THR A 43 -18.76 -6.89 1.31
C THR A 43 -17.73 -7.72 2.05
N ARG A 44 -16.48 -7.81 1.56
CA ARG A 44 -15.40 -8.54 2.22
C ARG A 44 -15.03 -7.94 3.57
N LEU A 45 -14.93 -6.60 3.65
CA LEU A 45 -14.69 -5.91 4.91
C LEU A 45 -15.86 -6.11 5.89
N GLY A 46 -17.10 -6.00 5.41
CA GLY A 46 -18.29 -6.27 6.22
C GLY A 46 -18.33 -7.70 6.77
N GLY A 47 -17.93 -8.69 5.96
CA GLY A 47 -17.78 -10.09 6.38
C GLY A 47 -16.71 -10.30 7.46
N ALA A 48 -15.73 -9.40 7.56
CA ALA A 48 -14.74 -9.38 8.64
C ALA A 48 -15.17 -8.52 9.84
N GLY A 49 -16.42 -8.04 9.88
CA GLY A 49 -16.94 -7.20 10.95
C GLY A 49 -16.43 -5.76 10.91
N LEU A 50 -15.93 -5.29 9.77
CA LEU A 50 -15.49 -3.90 9.58
C LEU A 50 -16.57 -3.12 8.83
N ASP A 51 -17.11 -2.06 9.47
CA ASP A 51 -18.09 -1.18 8.84
C ASP A 51 -17.42 -0.29 7.80
N TYR A 52 -17.60 -0.64 6.52
CA TYR A 52 -17.06 0.09 5.38
C TYR A 52 -17.42 1.58 5.37
N LYS A 53 -18.66 1.94 5.73
CA LYS A 53 -19.12 3.33 5.73
C LYS A 53 -18.42 4.11 6.84
N ALA A 54 -18.31 3.52 8.03
CA ALA A 54 -17.58 4.13 9.14
C ALA A 54 -16.09 4.32 8.79
N LEU A 55 -15.44 3.31 8.20
CA LEU A 55 -14.05 3.39 7.75
C LEU A 55 -13.82 4.50 6.72
N CYS A 56 -14.76 4.70 5.79
CA CYS A 56 -14.67 5.79 4.81
C CYS A 56 -14.77 7.19 5.43
N GLN A 57 -15.27 7.31 6.66
CA GLN A 57 -15.41 8.58 7.38
C GLN A 57 -14.24 8.83 8.35
N ARG A 58 -13.84 7.82 9.12
CA ARG A 58 -12.82 7.96 10.17
C ARG A 58 -11.42 7.50 9.76
N GLY A 59 -11.31 6.83 8.63
CA GLY A 59 -10.12 6.06 8.26
C GLY A 59 -10.11 4.69 8.93
N ILE A 60 -9.01 3.97 8.72
CA ILE A 60 -8.77 2.65 9.31
C ILE A 60 -7.77 2.78 10.45
N TYR A 61 -8.01 2.08 11.55
CA TYR A 61 -7.14 2.13 12.73
C TYR A 61 -5.99 1.09 12.66
N PRO A 62 -4.88 1.32 13.42
CA PRO A 62 -3.78 0.37 13.65
C PRO A 62 -4.15 -1.11 13.66
N GLU A 63 -5.06 -1.43 14.55
CA GLU A 63 -5.50 -2.77 14.87
C GLU A 63 -6.41 -3.38 13.80
N GLU A 64 -6.95 -2.57 12.88
CA GLU A 64 -7.87 -3.01 11.83
C GLU A 64 -7.16 -3.35 10.52
N TRP A 65 -5.97 -2.81 10.27
CA TRP A 65 -5.21 -3.05 9.03
C TRP A 65 -5.01 -4.54 8.71
N PRO A 66 -4.55 -5.39 9.65
CA PRO A 66 -4.34 -6.81 9.37
C PRO A 66 -5.63 -7.53 9.02
N ARG A 67 -6.71 -7.20 9.74
CA ARG A 67 -8.03 -7.78 9.53
C ARG A 67 -8.60 -7.38 8.17
N ALA A 68 -8.49 -6.10 7.81
CA ALA A 68 -8.89 -5.62 6.50
C ALA A 68 -8.09 -6.30 5.40
N GLY A 69 -6.75 -6.32 5.50
CA GLY A 69 -5.88 -6.97 4.54
C GLY A 69 -6.23 -8.45 4.33
N ALA A 70 -6.34 -9.21 5.41
CA ALA A 70 -6.70 -10.64 5.37
C ALA A 70 -8.07 -10.86 4.71
N SER A 71 -9.09 -10.07 5.04
CA SER A 71 -10.43 -10.16 4.41
C SER A 71 -10.39 -9.91 2.90
N LEU A 72 -9.39 -9.15 2.46
CA LEU A 72 -9.16 -8.77 1.07
C LEU A 72 -8.20 -9.72 0.35
N GLY A 73 -7.80 -10.84 0.97
CA GLY A 73 -6.90 -11.83 0.36
C GLY A 73 -5.43 -11.39 0.38
N LEU A 74 -5.06 -10.48 1.28
CA LEU A 74 -3.70 -10.02 1.46
C LEU A 74 -3.09 -10.62 2.73
N CYS A 75 -1.78 -10.83 2.70
CA CYS A 75 -0.98 -11.24 3.84
C CYS A 75 0.27 -10.39 3.88
N GLY A 76 0.97 -10.42 5.00
CA GLY A 76 2.20 -9.66 5.08
C GLY A 76 2.79 -9.63 6.45
N TRP A 77 3.48 -8.53 6.70
CA TRP A 77 4.41 -8.40 7.80
C TRP A 77 4.00 -7.21 8.67
N GLU A 78 4.06 -7.44 9.98
CA GLU A 78 3.92 -6.39 10.97
C GLU A 78 5.13 -5.45 10.94
N GLY A 79 4.91 -4.19 11.33
CA GLY A 79 5.87 -3.11 11.25
C GLY A 79 7.24 -3.41 11.83
N ARG A 80 7.35 -4.13 12.96
CA ARG A 80 8.67 -4.53 13.51
C ARG A 80 9.49 -5.36 12.52
N LEU A 81 8.85 -6.25 11.78
CA LEU A 81 9.52 -7.07 10.76
C LEU A 81 9.88 -6.24 9.53
N VAL A 82 8.97 -5.36 9.10
CA VAL A 82 9.19 -4.47 7.94
C VAL A 82 10.34 -3.48 8.20
N LYS A 83 10.45 -2.97 9.43
CA LYS A 83 11.54 -2.07 9.86
C LYS A 83 12.92 -2.68 9.78
N ALA A 84 13.01 -4.00 9.81
CA ALA A 84 14.26 -4.73 9.68
C ALA A 84 14.64 -5.01 8.23
N TRP A 85 13.78 -4.65 7.27
CA TRP A 85 14.06 -4.88 5.86
C TRP A 85 15.16 -3.95 5.33
N ASP A 86 16.09 -4.53 4.60
CA ASP A 86 16.99 -3.80 3.72
C ASP A 86 16.37 -3.61 2.32
N ASP A 87 17.09 -2.87 1.48
CA ASP A 87 16.63 -2.53 0.14
C ASP A 87 16.54 -3.76 -0.77
N GLU A 88 17.43 -4.75 -0.57
CA GLU A 88 17.40 -5.99 -1.34
C GLU A 88 16.14 -6.80 -0.99
N GLN A 89 15.78 -6.92 0.28
CA GLN A 89 14.58 -7.62 0.73
C GLN A 89 13.30 -7.01 0.17
N ILE A 90 13.22 -5.68 0.09
CA ILE A 90 12.06 -4.98 -0.50
C ILE A 90 11.98 -5.25 -2.01
N VAL A 91 13.11 -5.16 -2.72
CA VAL A 91 13.16 -5.46 -4.16
C VAL A 91 12.83 -6.93 -4.44
N TYR A 92 13.30 -7.86 -3.61
CA TYR A 92 12.93 -9.27 -3.71
C TYR A 92 11.44 -9.49 -3.45
N ALA A 93 10.87 -8.82 -2.44
CA ALA A 93 9.44 -8.88 -2.19
C ALA A 93 8.65 -8.35 -3.39
N LEU A 94 9.01 -7.19 -3.93
CA LEU A 94 8.38 -6.63 -5.13
C LEU A 94 8.47 -7.59 -6.31
N LYS A 95 9.64 -8.21 -6.55
CA LYS A 95 9.84 -9.15 -7.66
C LYS A 95 9.01 -10.41 -7.50
N GLY A 96 8.99 -11.00 -6.30
CA GLY A 96 8.33 -12.27 -6.04
C GLY A 96 6.82 -12.16 -5.95
N TYR A 97 6.34 -11.09 -5.31
CA TYR A 97 4.97 -10.98 -4.83
C TYR A 97 4.12 -9.93 -5.54
N GLY A 98 4.74 -9.00 -6.26
CA GLY A 98 4.04 -7.87 -6.86
C GLY A 98 4.15 -6.57 -6.06
N PRO A 99 3.34 -5.56 -6.36
CA PRO A 99 3.30 -4.31 -5.64
C PRO A 99 2.86 -4.52 -4.19
N LEU A 100 3.43 -3.73 -3.28
CA LEU A 100 3.20 -3.86 -1.84
C LEU A 100 2.30 -2.75 -1.34
N TYR A 101 1.24 -3.10 -0.62
CA TYR A 101 0.54 -2.16 0.25
C TYR A 101 1.48 -1.81 1.40
N PHE A 102 1.74 -0.53 1.64
CA PHE A 102 2.60 -0.13 2.74
C PHE A 102 1.97 0.99 3.55
N THR A 103 2.05 0.88 4.87
CA THR A 103 1.52 1.89 5.79
C THR A 103 2.57 2.41 6.73
N TRP A 104 2.52 3.71 7.03
CA TRP A 104 3.44 4.36 7.96
C TRP A 104 2.79 5.49 8.76
N ASP A 105 3.46 5.92 9.82
CA ASP A 105 3.13 7.13 10.59
C ASP A 105 3.43 8.41 9.80
N TYR A 106 2.41 9.18 9.46
CA TYR A 106 2.50 10.43 8.71
C TYR A 106 1.97 11.59 9.56
N GLY A 107 2.86 12.20 10.34
CA GLY A 107 2.47 13.20 11.34
C GLY A 107 1.65 12.55 12.45
N SER A 108 0.43 13.06 12.70
CA SER A 108 -0.49 12.50 13.69
C SER A 108 -1.43 11.43 13.15
N SER A 109 -1.40 11.12 11.84
CA SER A 109 -2.26 10.12 11.20
C SER A 109 -1.45 9.01 10.52
N GLY A 110 -2.07 7.86 10.28
CA GLY A 110 -1.49 6.83 9.41
C GLY A 110 -1.69 7.19 7.94
N HIS A 111 -0.77 6.76 7.08
CA HIS A 111 -0.91 6.85 5.62
C HIS A 111 -0.73 5.49 4.98
N ALA A 112 -1.42 5.24 3.88
CA ALA A 112 -1.31 4.01 3.10
C ALA A 112 -0.97 4.35 1.65
N VAL A 113 -0.01 3.63 1.10
CA VAL A 113 0.46 3.78 -0.29
C VAL A 113 0.67 2.41 -0.92
N VAL A 114 1.04 2.42 -2.21
CA VAL A 114 1.47 1.21 -2.93
C VAL A 114 2.90 1.38 -3.44
N ILE A 115 3.82 0.54 -3.00
CA ILE A 115 5.18 0.45 -3.56
C ILE A 115 5.07 -0.38 -4.83
N VAL A 116 5.40 0.21 -5.98
CA VAL A 116 5.17 -0.42 -7.29
C VAL A 116 6.43 -0.91 -7.97
N GLY A 117 7.60 -0.51 -7.48
CA GLY A 117 8.84 -0.88 -8.14
C GLY A 117 10.10 -0.24 -7.56
N PHE A 118 11.22 -0.60 -8.17
CA PHE A 118 12.53 -0.06 -7.94
C PHE A 118 13.25 0.14 -9.28
N ASP A 119 13.81 1.34 -9.47
CA ASP A 119 14.68 1.67 -10.59
C ASP A 119 16.14 1.49 -10.13
N ALA A 120 16.82 0.48 -10.66
CA ALA A 120 18.19 0.13 -10.31
C ALA A 120 19.22 1.10 -10.87
N LYS A 121 18.91 1.81 -11.97
CA LYS A 121 19.78 2.83 -12.55
C LYS A 121 19.79 4.08 -11.69
N MET A 122 18.62 4.58 -11.31
CA MET A 122 18.43 5.77 -10.48
C MET A 122 18.57 5.46 -8.99
N LYS A 123 18.51 4.19 -8.60
CA LYS A 123 18.48 3.69 -7.22
C LYS A 123 17.33 4.33 -6.43
N GLN A 124 16.11 4.15 -6.92
CA GLN A 124 14.92 4.73 -6.30
C GLN A 124 13.75 3.78 -6.27
N PHE A 125 13.03 3.75 -5.15
CA PHE A 125 11.72 3.14 -5.03
C PHE A 125 10.66 4.06 -5.64
N ARG A 126 9.79 3.46 -6.46
CA ARG A 126 8.62 4.14 -7.00
C ARG A 126 7.40 3.80 -6.17
N VAL A 127 6.70 4.82 -5.69
CA VAL A 127 5.54 4.69 -4.81
C VAL A 127 4.36 5.44 -5.40
N HIS A 128 3.23 4.76 -5.51
CA HIS A 128 1.95 5.36 -5.84
C HIS A 128 1.29 5.85 -4.55
N ASN A 129 1.24 7.16 -4.41
CA ASN A 129 0.66 7.84 -3.26
C ASN A 129 -0.76 8.29 -3.61
N PRO A 130 -1.80 7.75 -2.94
CA PRO A 130 -3.18 8.12 -3.25
C PRO A 130 -3.51 9.57 -2.88
N TYR A 131 -2.66 10.27 -2.12
CA TYR A 131 -2.86 11.65 -1.74
C TYR A 131 -2.10 12.60 -2.69
N ASN A 132 -2.76 13.07 -3.72
CA ASN A 132 -2.29 14.20 -4.52
C ASN A 132 -2.90 15.52 -3.99
N ARG A 133 -2.05 16.35 -3.38
CA ARG A 133 -2.48 17.64 -2.78
C ARG A 133 -2.95 18.65 -3.84
N SER A 134 -2.33 18.63 -5.02
CA SER A 134 -2.61 19.58 -6.10
C SER A 134 -3.87 19.19 -6.89
N GLU A 135 -4.19 17.90 -6.91
CA GLU A 135 -5.32 17.36 -7.68
C GLU A 135 -6.00 16.19 -6.93
N PRO A 136 -6.90 16.48 -5.97
CA PRO A 136 -7.60 15.45 -5.21
C PRO A 136 -8.32 14.43 -6.11
N GLY A 137 -8.25 13.15 -5.76
CA GLY A 137 -8.81 12.06 -6.56
C GLY A 137 -7.84 11.45 -7.59
N THR A 138 -6.63 12.01 -7.75
CA THR A 138 -5.55 11.39 -8.55
C THR A 138 -4.45 10.81 -7.66
N VAL A 139 -3.66 9.91 -8.24
CA VAL A 139 -2.51 9.28 -7.59
C VAL A 139 -1.26 10.09 -7.93
N ASP A 140 -0.54 10.52 -6.90
CA ASP A 140 0.79 11.11 -7.05
C ASP A 140 1.86 10.01 -7.11
N ILE A 141 3.00 10.29 -7.76
CA ILE A 141 4.10 9.35 -7.89
C ILE A 141 5.30 9.88 -7.13
N ASP A 142 5.53 9.29 -5.96
CA ASP A 142 6.70 9.56 -5.15
C ASP A 142 7.87 8.68 -5.59
N TRP A 143 9.06 9.28 -5.58
CA TRP A 143 10.33 8.59 -5.81
C TRP A 143 11.21 8.76 -4.58
N PHE A 144 11.58 7.64 -3.96
CA PHE A 144 12.41 7.65 -2.76
C PHE A 144 13.75 7.00 -3.05
N THR A 145 14.84 7.68 -2.71
CA THR A 145 16.13 7.00 -2.53
C THR A 145 16.04 5.99 -1.39
N PRO A 146 16.92 4.98 -1.31
CA PRO A 146 16.99 4.05 -0.19
C PRO A 146 16.96 4.72 1.18
N ASP A 147 17.75 5.77 1.37
CA ASP A 147 17.82 6.49 2.65
C ASP A 147 16.48 7.19 2.98
N ALA A 148 15.88 7.89 2.01
CA ALA A 148 14.59 8.52 2.19
C ALA A 148 13.47 7.50 2.44
N PHE A 149 13.55 6.33 1.80
CA PHE A 149 12.59 5.25 2.02
C PHE A 149 12.78 4.60 3.39
N ARG A 150 14.02 4.51 3.88
CA ARG A 150 14.33 3.96 5.20
C ARG A 150 13.70 4.76 6.34
N GLU A 151 13.63 6.08 6.22
CA GLU A 151 12.85 6.91 7.15
C GLU A 151 11.37 6.50 7.19
N ARG A 152 10.77 6.17 6.05
CA ARG A 152 9.39 5.67 5.97
C ARG A 152 9.24 4.26 6.52
N LEU A 153 10.21 3.39 6.27
CA LEU A 153 10.25 2.04 6.85
C LEU A 153 10.28 2.08 8.37
N HIS A 154 11.09 2.96 8.98
CA HIS A 154 11.14 3.13 10.44
C HIS A 154 9.80 3.58 11.05
N ALA A 155 9.00 4.33 10.29
CA ALA A 155 7.63 4.70 10.60
C ALA A 155 6.59 3.63 10.18
N GLY A 156 7.02 2.53 9.57
CA GLY A 156 6.17 1.50 8.99
C GLY A 156 5.33 0.76 10.03
N ARG A 157 4.06 0.53 9.72
CA ARG A 157 3.12 -0.25 10.54
C ARG A 157 2.82 -1.61 9.94
N TRP A 158 2.60 -1.67 8.62
CA TRP A 158 2.30 -2.91 7.91
C TRP A 158 2.81 -2.83 6.47
N ALA A 159 3.35 -3.94 5.97
CA ALA A 159 3.52 -4.19 4.54
C ALA A 159 2.70 -5.41 4.17
N LEU A 160 1.81 -5.29 3.18
CA LEU A 160 0.95 -6.37 2.71
C LEU A 160 1.16 -6.62 1.22
N GLN A 161 0.98 -7.87 0.82
CA GLN A 161 1.04 -8.36 -0.54
C GLN A 161 -0.16 -9.27 -0.81
N ALA A 162 -0.45 -9.56 -2.08
CA ALA A 162 -1.46 -10.55 -2.43
C ALA A 162 -1.05 -11.94 -1.92
N CYS A 163 -1.93 -12.64 -1.19
CA CYS A 163 -1.62 -14.01 -0.84
C CYS A 163 -1.67 -14.90 -2.07
N TYR A 164 -0.72 -15.83 -2.17
CA TYR A 164 -0.91 -16.99 -3.04
C TYR A 164 -2.11 -17.77 -2.54
N GLU A 165 -3.18 -17.79 -3.33
CA GLU A 165 -4.26 -18.75 -3.15
C GLU A 165 -3.69 -20.12 -3.53
N SER A 166 -3.66 -21.05 -2.57
CA SER A 166 -3.33 -22.47 -2.79
C SER A 166 -4.41 -23.17 -3.59
#